data_AF-A0A936MGC9-F1
#
_entry.id   AF-A0A936MGC9-F1
#
_cell.length_a   1.000
_cell.length_b   1.000
_cell.length_c   1.000
_cell.angle_alpha   90.00
_cell.angle_beta   90.00
_cell.angle_gamma   90.00
#
_symmetry.space_group_name_H-M   'P 1'
#
loop_
_entity.id
_entity.type
_entity.pdbx_description
1 polymer ?
#
loop_
_entity_poly.entity_id
_entity_poly.type
_entity_poly.pdbx_seq_one_letter_code
_entity_poly.pdbx_strand_id
1 'polypeptide(L)'
;MKTSDKPKNNSTDKPKKVDTPKGASAADKPKATADKPKASNKPGARAKDAREALMASAREKQTAAPDPLAALEPKKLAVRIGIPLAIVWVIALVLNGWIPKVVALVITLGVAALMAWVFRYAKKSRAVANLVKTADTPEARKDALQKLESEFGKDDPAAVFARAQLEMSEDPRKALATLETIKLEKVMPPVADEARAQRAMIHLIFGETEAAKELVDRVDLGRHKDAKGRALIAAIVGEAWARAGQAKKAVELLETLDVNDETFADIKPQLLRSRAFAYAWTNDTKKMKTTLRTLSGMNVQYLASFITKKKNPAGVSPKGVHPLLEKEAYEMFMKSGMAQRKVEYRRG
;
A
#
# COMPACT_ATOMS: atom_id res chain seq x y z
N MET A 1 -15.56 -45.02 -33.07
CA MET A 1 -17.03 -45.11 -33.22
C MET A 1 -17.68 -44.73 -31.90
N LYS A 2 -18.78 -43.95 -31.95
CA LYS A 2 -19.56 -43.30 -30.86
C LYS A 2 -18.89 -42.03 -30.30
N THR A 3 -19.11 -40.79 -30.77
CA THR A 3 -20.29 -39.91 -30.97
C THR A 3 -21.06 -39.53 -29.70
N SER A 4 -21.37 -38.22 -29.62
CA SER A 4 -22.51 -37.58 -28.93
C SER A 4 -22.37 -37.32 -27.42
N ASP A 5 -22.73 -36.16 -26.84
CA ASP A 5 -23.51 -35.01 -27.31
C ASP A 5 -23.14 -33.72 -26.56
N LYS A 6 -23.40 -32.58 -27.20
CA LYS A 6 -23.20 -31.21 -26.71
C LYS A 6 -24.57 -30.52 -26.68
N PRO A 7 -25.04 -29.93 -25.56
CA PRO A 7 -26.26 -29.15 -25.59
C PRO A 7 -25.97 -27.71 -26.03
N LYS A 8 -26.63 -27.31 -27.12
CA LYS A 8 -26.85 -25.92 -27.53
C LYS A 8 -27.88 -25.29 -26.59
N ASN A 9 -27.62 -24.08 -26.10
CA ASN A 9 -28.68 -23.27 -25.50
C ASN A 9 -28.77 -21.93 -26.24
N ASN A 10 -29.85 -21.80 -27.01
CA ASN A 10 -30.31 -20.57 -27.64
C ASN A 10 -31.25 -19.88 -26.64
N SER A 11 -31.04 -18.60 -26.35
CA SER A 11 -32.14 -17.73 -25.97
C SER A 11 -31.86 -16.32 -26.46
N THR A 12 -32.47 -16.02 -27.59
CA THR A 12 -32.71 -14.68 -28.14
C THR A 12 -33.80 -14.02 -27.30
N ASP A 13 -33.50 -12.89 -26.66
CA ASP A 13 -34.53 -11.96 -26.23
C ASP A 13 -34.03 -10.50 -26.27
N LYS A 14 -34.66 -9.74 -27.16
CA LYS A 14 -34.73 -8.27 -27.25
C LYS A 14 -35.95 -7.98 -28.15
N PRO A 15 -36.59 -6.79 -28.10
CA PRO A 15 -36.44 -5.67 -27.15
C PRO A 15 -37.80 -5.14 -26.63
N LYS A 16 -37.81 -4.37 -25.53
CA LYS A 16 -38.95 -3.49 -25.20
C LYS A 16 -38.53 -2.03 -25.34
N LYS A 17 -39.11 -1.36 -26.35
CA LYS A 17 -39.14 0.10 -26.51
C LYS A 17 -39.77 0.72 -25.26
N VAL A 18 -39.14 1.75 -24.71
CA VAL A 18 -39.72 2.63 -23.71
C VAL A 18 -39.96 3.97 -24.38
N ASP A 19 -41.23 4.39 -24.34
CA ASP A 19 -41.73 5.64 -24.89
C ASP A 19 -41.21 6.85 -24.11
N THR A 20 -40.92 7.91 -24.85
CA THR A 20 -40.49 9.22 -24.33
C THR A 20 -41.70 10.16 -24.29
N PRO A 21 -42.06 10.75 -23.14
CA PRO A 21 -42.98 11.87 -23.13
C PRO A 21 -42.24 13.19 -23.38
N LYS A 22 -42.74 13.89 -24.39
CA LYS A 22 -42.42 15.25 -24.81
C LYS A 22 -43.16 16.22 -23.88
N GLY A 23 -42.45 16.98 -23.05
CA GLY A 23 -43.01 18.01 -22.17
C GLY A 23 -42.29 19.33 -22.36
N ALA A 24 -43.04 20.35 -22.79
CA ALA A 24 -42.60 21.72 -23.01
C ALA A 24 -42.77 22.56 -21.72
N SER A 25 -41.81 23.45 -21.46
CA SER A 25 -41.96 24.74 -20.73
C SER A 25 -40.60 25.45 -20.81
N ALA A 26 -40.41 26.56 -21.53
CA ALA A 26 -40.87 27.93 -21.30
C ALA A 26 -40.29 28.59 -20.02
N ALA A 27 -39.46 29.62 -20.27
CA ALA A 27 -39.05 30.73 -19.40
C ALA A 27 -38.33 30.44 -18.07
N ASP A 28 -37.04 30.82 -17.97
CA ASP A 28 -36.66 32.08 -17.30
C ASP A 28 -35.15 32.38 -17.47
N LYS A 29 -34.80 33.65 -17.71
CA LYS A 29 -33.42 34.14 -17.84
C LYS A 29 -33.14 35.17 -16.74
N PRO A 30 -32.27 34.87 -15.76
CA PRO A 30 -31.63 35.90 -14.96
C PRO A 30 -30.30 36.33 -15.59
N LYS A 31 -30.18 37.64 -15.80
CA LYS A 31 -29.02 38.37 -16.33
C LYS A 31 -27.94 38.42 -15.24
N ALA A 32 -26.89 37.60 -15.38
CA ALA A 32 -25.73 37.64 -14.49
C ALA A 32 -24.75 38.74 -14.92
N THR A 33 -24.49 39.70 -14.03
CA THR A 33 -23.42 40.68 -14.10
C THR A 33 -22.07 39.98 -13.96
N ALA A 34 -21.17 40.27 -14.91
CA ALA A 34 -19.84 39.70 -14.99
C ALA A 34 -18.83 40.59 -14.27
N ASP A 35 -18.52 40.29 -13.01
CA ASP A 35 -17.24 40.67 -12.41
C ASP A 35 -16.27 39.50 -12.54
N LYS A 36 -15.24 39.70 -13.35
CA LYS A 36 -14.25 38.68 -13.73
C LYS A 36 -12.99 38.87 -12.88
N PRO A 37 -12.76 38.10 -11.82
CA PRO A 37 -11.49 38.16 -11.10
C PRO A 37 -10.35 37.66 -12.00
N LYS A 38 -9.29 38.46 -12.07
CA LYS A 38 -8.04 38.21 -12.81
C LYS A 38 -7.38 36.94 -12.27
N ALA A 39 -7.63 35.80 -12.91
CA ALA A 39 -6.98 34.53 -12.60
C ALA A 39 -5.51 34.56 -13.06
N SER A 40 -4.59 34.65 -12.11
CA SER A 40 -3.16 34.43 -12.32
C SER A 40 -2.89 32.95 -12.64
N ASN A 41 -2.93 32.61 -13.92
CA ASN A 41 -2.59 31.28 -14.43
C ASN A 41 -1.08 31.01 -14.30
N LYS A 42 -0.63 30.50 -13.15
CA LYS A 42 0.64 29.76 -13.05
C LYS A 42 0.35 28.26 -13.10
N PRO A 43 0.47 27.59 -14.27
CA PRO A 43 0.10 26.19 -14.47
C PRO A 43 0.95 25.17 -13.68
N GLY A 44 2.06 25.59 -13.06
CA GLY A 44 2.88 24.72 -12.20
C GLY A 44 2.32 24.49 -10.78
N ALA A 45 1.53 25.41 -10.25
CA ALA A 45 0.98 25.29 -8.89
C ALA A 45 -0.06 24.15 -8.82
N ARG A 46 -1.00 24.12 -9.77
CA ARG A 46 -2.09 23.12 -9.80
C ARG A 46 -1.63 21.66 -9.89
N ALA A 47 -0.50 21.38 -10.56
CA ALA A 47 0.02 20.02 -10.66
C ALA A 47 0.63 19.53 -9.33
N LYS A 48 1.23 20.44 -8.57
CA LYS A 48 1.74 20.16 -7.22
C LYS A 48 0.57 19.92 -6.27
N ASP A 49 -0.43 20.79 -6.30
CA ASP A 49 -1.62 20.69 -5.45
C ASP A 49 -2.42 19.40 -5.73
N ALA A 50 -2.58 19.03 -7.01
CA ALA A 50 -3.26 17.78 -7.38
C ALA A 50 -2.49 16.53 -6.91
N ARG A 51 -1.16 16.54 -6.98
CA ARG A 51 -0.31 15.45 -6.47
C ARG A 51 -0.39 15.38 -4.94
N GLU A 52 -0.42 16.52 -4.28
CA GLU A 52 -0.53 16.62 -2.83
C GLU A 52 -1.90 16.13 -2.34
N ALA A 53 -2.99 16.48 -3.02
CA ALA A 53 -4.34 15.96 -2.74
C ALA A 53 -4.46 14.44 -2.99
N LEU A 54 -3.81 13.91 -4.04
CA LEU A 54 -3.75 12.47 -4.29
C LEU A 54 -2.94 11.73 -3.22
N MET A 55 -1.81 12.31 -2.79
CA MET A 55 -1.00 11.77 -1.69
C MET A 55 -1.76 11.86 -0.36
N ALA A 56 -2.51 12.95 -0.11
CA ALA A 56 -3.33 13.12 1.08
C ALA A 56 -4.45 12.09 1.15
N SER A 57 -5.20 11.89 0.06
CA SER A 57 -6.26 10.87 -0.01
C SER A 57 -5.72 9.43 0.04
N ALA A 58 -4.54 9.16 -0.53
CA ALA A 58 -3.86 7.88 -0.37
C ALA A 58 -3.39 7.64 1.07
N ARG A 59 -2.91 8.69 1.76
CA ARG A 59 -2.52 8.63 3.17
C ARG A 59 -3.72 8.43 4.09
N GLU A 60 -4.84 9.09 3.83
CA GLU A 60 -6.08 8.93 4.60
C GLU A 60 -6.57 7.47 4.55
N LYS A 61 -6.42 6.82 3.39
CA LYS A 61 -6.74 5.38 3.23
C LYS A 61 -5.67 4.44 3.80
N GLN A 62 -4.39 4.84 3.79
CA GLN A 62 -3.31 4.05 4.40
C GLN A 62 -3.24 4.18 5.94
N THR A 63 -3.78 5.25 6.53
CA THR A 63 -3.66 5.53 7.97
C THR A 63 -4.67 4.81 8.85
N ALA A 64 -5.56 4.00 8.28
CA ALA A 64 -6.35 3.02 9.02
C ALA A 64 -5.53 1.73 9.24
N ALA A 65 -4.28 1.85 9.72
CA ALA A 65 -3.58 0.71 10.28
C ALA A 65 -4.48 0.14 11.40
N PRO A 66 -4.90 -1.15 11.33
CA PRO A 66 -5.76 -1.73 12.34
C PRO A 66 -5.15 -1.47 13.71
N ASP A 67 -5.95 -0.94 14.62
CA ASP A 67 -5.50 -0.67 15.98
C ASP A 67 -4.88 -1.97 16.54
N PRO A 68 -3.60 -1.98 16.91
CA PRO A 68 -2.92 -3.19 17.37
C PRO A 68 -3.60 -3.82 18.59
N LEU A 69 -4.36 -3.03 19.36
CA LEU A 69 -5.19 -3.54 20.45
C LEU A 69 -6.55 -4.08 20.00
N ALA A 70 -7.10 -3.63 18.86
CA ALA A 70 -8.31 -4.23 18.30
C ALA A 70 -8.03 -5.67 17.84
N ALA A 71 -6.82 -5.94 17.33
CA ALA A 71 -6.36 -7.29 17.01
C ALA A 71 -6.22 -8.20 18.25
N LEU A 72 -6.09 -7.63 19.45
CA LEU A 72 -5.92 -8.38 20.70
C LEU A 72 -7.24 -8.89 21.30
N GLU A 73 -8.40 -8.61 20.67
CA GLU A 73 -9.75 -9.06 21.09
C GLU A 73 -9.81 -9.42 22.60
N PRO A 74 -9.86 -8.44 23.51
CA PRO A 74 -9.50 -8.62 24.91
C PRO A 74 -10.29 -9.73 25.60
N LYS A 75 -11.53 -9.97 25.16
CA LYS A 75 -12.36 -11.09 25.61
C LYS A 75 -11.77 -12.46 25.21
N LYS A 76 -11.40 -12.66 23.93
CA LYS A 76 -10.78 -13.91 23.47
C LYS A 76 -9.43 -14.14 24.12
N LEU A 77 -8.63 -13.09 24.28
CA LEU A 77 -7.34 -13.18 24.96
C LEU A 77 -7.51 -13.54 26.44
N ALA A 78 -8.43 -12.88 27.14
CA ALA A 78 -8.75 -13.20 28.53
C ALA A 78 -9.23 -14.64 28.71
N VAL A 79 -10.04 -15.17 27.79
CA VAL A 79 -10.48 -16.57 27.81
C VAL A 79 -9.29 -17.52 27.53
N ARG A 80 -8.48 -17.25 26.50
CA ARG A 80 -7.35 -18.10 26.10
C ARG A 80 -6.24 -18.19 27.15
N ILE A 81 -6.01 -17.11 27.90
CA ILE A 81 -5.01 -17.08 28.97
C ILE A 81 -5.63 -17.48 30.32
N GLY A 82 -6.85 -17.01 30.59
CA GLY A 82 -7.54 -17.18 31.87
C GLY A 82 -7.91 -18.63 32.17
N ILE A 83 -8.38 -19.40 31.17
CA ILE A 83 -8.74 -20.81 31.39
C ILE A 83 -7.51 -21.65 31.78
N PRO A 84 -6.39 -21.66 31.03
CA PRO A 84 -5.19 -22.39 31.45
C PRO A 84 -4.67 -21.93 32.81
N LEU A 85 -4.69 -20.63 33.09
CA LEU A 85 -4.23 -20.10 34.37
C LEU A 85 -5.13 -20.57 35.53
N ALA A 86 -6.45 -20.59 35.33
CA ALA A 86 -7.39 -21.14 36.31
C ALA A 86 -7.15 -22.63 36.55
N ILE A 87 -6.88 -23.42 35.50
CA ILE A 87 -6.52 -24.84 35.63
C ILE A 87 -5.24 -25.01 36.48
N VAL A 88 -4.21 -24.20 36.22
CA VAL A 88 -2.96 -24.22 37.02
C VAL A 88 -3.26 -23.95 38.50
N TRP A 89 -4.13 -22.99 38.80
CA TRP A 89 -4.55 -22.70 40.18
C TRP A 89 -5.37 -23.82 40.81
N VAL A 90 -6.31 -24.43 40.08
CA VAL A 90 -7.09 -25.58 40.57
C VAL A 90 -6.16 -26.73 40.94
N ILE A 91 -5.21 -27.08 40.07
CA ILE A 91 -4.20 -28.13 40.36
C ILE A 91 -3.38 -27.76 41.61
N ALA A 92 -2.94 -26.50 41.72
CA ALA A 92 -2.17 -26.02 42.86
C ALA A 92 -2.94 -26.05 44.20
N LEU A 93 -4.27 -25.95 44.16
CA LEU A 93 -5.13 -26.04 45.34
C LEU A 93 -5.48 -27.48 45.74
N VAL A 94 -5.57 -28.39 44.77
CA VAL A 94 -5.87 -29.81 45.00
C VAL A 94 -4.65 -30.56 45.58
N LEU A 95 -3.43 -30.20 45.16
CA LEU A 95 -2.21 -30.81 45.66
C LEU A 95 -1.86 -30.26 47.06
N ASN A 96 -1.68 -31.15 48.03
CA ASN A 96 -1.26 -30.78 49.37
C ASN A 96 0.22 -30.38 49.39
N GLY A 97 0.50 -29.15 49.86
CA GLY A 97 1.85 -28.59 49.95
C GLY A 97 1.89 -27.11 49.53
N TRP A 98 2.95 -26.41 49.93
CA TRP A 98 3.13 -24.99 49.59
C TRP A 98 3.78 -24.77 48.23
N ILE A 99 4.56 -25.75 47.74
CA ILE A 99 5.32 -25.67 46.48
C ILE A 99 4.41 -25.42 45.26
N PRO A 100 3.31 -26.18 45.02
CA PRO A 100 2.44 -25.93 43.87
C PRO A 100 1.84 -24.52 43.84
N LYS A 101 1.53 -23.96 45.02
CA LYS A 101 0.99 -22.61 45.17
C LYS A 101 2.01 -21.54 44.79
N VAL A 102 3.27 -21.73 45.18
CA VAL A 102 4.36 -20.81 44.79
C VAL A 102 4.61 -20.87 43.29
N VAL A 103 4.61 -22.06 42.68
CA VAL A 103 4.74 -22.21 41.22
C VAL A 103 3.59 -21.50 40.48
N ALA A 104 2.35 -21.73 40.91
CA ALA A 104 1.18 -21.05 40.33
C ALA A 104 1.27 -19.52 40.46
N LEU A 105 1.73 -19.02 41.61
CA LEU A 105 1.96 -17.60 41.84
C LEU A 105 3.02 -17.02 40.90
N VAL A 106 4.18 -17.68 40.74
CA VAL A 106 5.27 -17.24 39.85
C VAL A 106 4.79 -17.20 38.40
N ILE A 107 4.07 -18.22 37.93
CA ILE A 107 3.48 -18.24 36.59
C ILE A 107 2.50 -17.08 36.41
N THR A 108 1.64 -16.84 37.40
CA THR A 108 0.67 -15.74 37.37
C THR A 108 1.36 -14.38 37.29
N LEU A 109 2.40 -14.15 38.08
CA LEU A 109 3.21 -12.92 38.03
C LEU A 109 3.92 -12.75 36.69
N GLY A 110 4.47 -13.84 36.12
CA GLY A 110 5.08 -13.83 34.80
C GLY A 110 4.10 -13.43 33.70
N VAL A 111 2.89 -14.01 33.70
CA VAL A 111 1.82 -13.64 32.76
C VAL A 111 1.39 -12.19 32.95
N ALA A 112 1.23 -11.72 34.19
CA ALA A 112 0.88 -10.34 34.50
C ALA A 112 1.95 -9.35 33.99
N ALA A 113 3.23 -9.65 34.18
CA ALA A 113 4.35 -8.86 33.68
C ALA A 113 4.36 -8.80 32.13
N LEU A 114 4.12 -9.93 31.46
CA LEU A 114 4.01 -9.98 30.00
C LEU A 114 2.83 -9.12 29.50
N MET A 115 1.66 -9.24 30.14
CA MET A 115 0.48 -8.44 29.78
C MET A 115 0.72 -6.94 29.97
N ALA A 116 1.37 -6.54 31.07
CA ALA A 116 1.76 -5.15 31.30
C ALA A 116 2.73 -4.65 30.22
N TRP A 117 3.70 -5.48 29.82
CA TRP A 117 4.63 -5.16 28.72
C TRP A 117 3.91 -5.01 27.38
N VAL A 118 3.03 -5.95 26.99
CA VAL A 118 2.23 -5.87 25.76
C VAL A 118 1.37 -4.61 25.74
N PHE A 119 0.72 -4.27 26.85
CA PHE A 119 -0.11 -3.07 26.95
C PHE A 119 0.71 -1.79 26.82
N ARG A 120 1.89 -1.72 27.45
CA ARG A 120 2.84 -0.62 27.28
C ARG A 120 3.29 -0.49 25.83
N TYR A 121 3.66 -1.60 25.20
CA TYR A 121 4.06 -1.65 23.79
C TYR A 121 2.93 -1.14 22.88
N ALA A 122 1.71 -1.64 23.06
CA ALA A 122 0.59 -1.25 22.22
C ALA A 122 0.18 0.23 22.40
N LYS A 123 0.26 0.76 23.63
CA LYS A 123 0.12 2.22 23.87
C LYS A 123 1.16 3.02 23.11
N LYS A 124 2.42 2.55 23.12
CA LYS A 124 3.53 3.19 22.39
C LYS A 124 3.29 3.16 20.87
N SER A 125 2.91 2.01 20.31
CA SER A 125 2.59 1.88 18.88
C SER A 125 1.43 2.78 18.46
N ARG A 126 0.38 2.93 19.29
CA ARG A 126 -0.71 3.88 19.04
C ARG A 126 -0.23 5.34 19.06
N ALA A 127 0.64 5.70 20.00
CA ALA A 127 1.20 7.05 20.06
C ALA A 127 1.99 7.37 18.77
N VAL A 128 2.83 6.44 18.30
CA VAL A 128 3.52 6.54 17.00
C VAL A 128 2.53 6.71 15.86
N ALA A 129 1.51 5.85 15.78
CA ALA A 129 0.51 5.91 14.70
C ALA A 129 -0.25 7.24 14.69
N ASN A 130 -0.63 7.74 15.86
CA ASN A 130 -1.30 9.04 15.99
C ASN A 130 -0.41 10.19 15.54
N LEU A 131 0.88 10.19 15.88
CA LEU A 131 1.84 11.20 15.41
C LEU A 131 1.93 11.24 13.89
N VAL A 132 2.03 10.07 13.25
CA VAL A 132 2.09 9.97 11.78
C VAL A 132 0.78 10.42 11.14
N LYS A 133 -0.37 10.09 11.75
CA LYS A 133 -1.69 10.46 11.23
C LYS A 133 -1.91 11.98 11.23
N THR A 134 -1.39 12.68 12.23
CA THR A 134 -1.53 14.15 12.35
C THR A 134 -0.47 14.94 11.58
N ALA A 135 0.47 14.26 10.92
CA ALA A 135 1.61 14.88 10.24
C ALA A 135 1.32 15.17 8.76
N ASP A 136 0.24 15.88 8.48
CA ASP A 136 -0.23 16.19 7.12
C ASP A 136 0.49 17.39 6.49
N THR A 137 0.85 18.40 7.27
CA THR A 137 1.61 19.58 6.82
C THR A 137 3.13 19.38 6.92
N PRO A 138 3.95 20.10 6.13
CA PRO A 138 5.42 20.07 6.27
C PRO A 138 5.90 20.38 7.69
N GLU A 139 5.24 21.30 8.39
CA GLU A 139 5.52 21.70 9.77
C GLU A 139 5.16 20.57 10.74
N ALA A 140 3.95 20.00 10.62
CA ALA A 140 3.52 18.87 11.45
C ALA A 140 4.39 17.63 11.24
N ARG A 141 4.94 17.41 10.03
CA ARG A 141 5.92 16.35 9.77
C ARG A 141 7.22 16.57 10.53
N LYS A 142 7.76 17.79 10.56
CA LYS A 142 8.98 18.11 11.31
C LYS A 142 8.77 17.92 12.81
N ASP A 143 7.64 18.38 13.34
CA ASP A 143 7.29 18.21 14.75
C ASP A 143 7.11 16.73 15.11
N ALA A 144 6.44 15.96 14.25
CA ALA A 144 6.28 14.52 14.43
C ALA A 144 7.63 13.78 14.38
N LEU A 145 8.53 14.15 13.45
CA LEU A 145 9.89 13.60 13.41
C LEU A 145 10.66 13.90 14.70
N GLN A 146 10.59 15.13 15.20
CA GLN A 146 11.25 15.52 16.45
C GLN A 146 10.71 14.72 17.65
N LYS A 147 9.38 14.55 17.75
CA LYS A 147 8.74 13.73 18.80
C LYS A 147 9.12 12.25 18.68
N LEU A 148 9.17 11.71 17.46
CA LEU A 148 9.60 10.33 17.22
C LEU A 148 11.07 10.11 17.63
N GLU A 149 11.92 11.12 17.50
CA GLU A 149 13.33 11.05 17.91
C GLU A 149 13.54 11.23 19.43
N SER A 150 12.73 12.05 20.10
CA SER A 150 12.90 12.37 21.51
C SER A 150 12.14 11.41 22.44
N GLU A 151 10.91 11.01 22.09
CA GLU A 151 10.03 10.22 22.96
C GLU A 151 10.16 8.70 22.74
N PHE A 152 10.74 8.29 21.61
CA PHE A 152 10.87 6.89 21.24
C PHE A 152 12.34 6.48 21.13
N GLY A 153 12.63 5.20 21.36
CA GLY A 153 14.00 4.71 21.33
C GLY A 153 14.50 4.65 19.89
N LYS A 154 15.78 4.96 19.67
CA LYS A 154 16.41 4.87 18.33
C LYS A 154 16.33 3.46 17.73
N ASP A 155 16.33 2.44 18.57
CA ASP A 155 16.19 1.04 18.16
C ASP A 155 14.72 0.54 18.16
N ASP A 156 13.72 1.39 18.37
CA ASP A 156 12.30 1.00 18.31
C ASP A 156 11.85 0.89 16.86
N PRO A 157 11.58 -0.34 16.33
CA PRO A 157 11.27 -0.51 14.91
C PRO A 157 10.03 0.28 14.50
N ALA A 158 9.02 0.40 15.36
CA ALA A 158 7.79 1.13 15.04
C ALA A 158 8.09 2.62 14.84
N ALA A 159 8.94 3.22 15.69
CA ALA A 159 9.35 4.61 15.55
C ALA A 159 10.24 4.81 14.32
N VAL A 160 11.12 3.85 13.99
CA VAL A 160 11.95 3.90 12.78
C VAL A 160 11.08 3.86 11.51
N PHE A 161 10.10 2.95 11.44
CA PHE A 161 9.16 2.88 10.32
C PHE A 161 8.35 4.16 10.15
N ALA A 162 7.84 4.72 11.26
CA ALA A 162 7.12 5.97 11.24
C ALA A 162 7.97 7.14 10.72
N ARG A 163 9.21 7.27 11.21
CA ARG A 163 10.15 8.29 10.71
C ARG A 163 10.41 8.12 9.22
N ALA A 164 10.70 6.89 8.78
CA ALA A 164 10.92 6.60 7.37
C ALA A 164 9.68 6.94 6.51
N GLN A 165 8.47 6.67 6.98
CA GLN A 165 7.24 7.02 6.28
C GLN A 165 7.07 8.54 6.11
N LEU A 166 7.39 9.33 7.15
CA LEU A 166 7.36 10.78 7.08
C LEU A 166 8.43 11.32 6.11
N GLU A 167 9.65 10.78 6.21
CA GLU A 167 10.79 11.17 5.36
C GLU A 167 10.60 10.80 3.90
N MET A 168 9.89 9.71 3.60
CA MET A 168 9.65 9.19 2.23
C MET A 168 9.09 10.25 1.28
N SER A 169 8.29 11.18 1.81
CA SER A 169 7.63 12.21 1.02
C SER A 169 8.56 13.37 0.63
N GLU A 170 9.63 13.57 1.38
CA GLU A 170 10.57 14.68 1.22
C GLU A 170 11.87 14.19 0.60
N ASP A 171 12.45 13.15 1.18
CA ASP A 171 13.69 12.53 0.74
C ASP A 171 13.62 10.99 0.92
N PRO A 172 13.29 10.25 -0.15
CA PRO A 172 13.27 8.79 -0.11
C PRO A 172 14.64 8.18 0.24
N ARG A 173 15.77 8.85 -0.02
CA ARG A 173 17.09 8.33 0.39
C ARG A 173 17.31 8.45 1.88
N LYS A 174 16.85 9.55 2.49
CA LYS A 174 16.86 9.70 3.94
C LYS A 174 16.00 8.62 4.61
N ALA A 175 14.80 8.38 4.07
CA ALA A 175 13.93 7.29 4.55
C ALA A 175 14.61 5.91 4.47
N LEU A 176 15.36 5.64 3.39
CA LEU A 176 16.14 4.40 3.25
C LEU A 176 17.21 4.28 4.34
N ALA A 177 17.99 5.34 4.56
CA ALA A 177 19.01 5.36 5.60
C ALA A 177 18.39 5.16 6.99
N THR A 178 17.21 5.73 7.25
CA THR A 178 16.45 5.51 8.49
C THR A 178 16.03 4.05 8.63
N LEU A 179 15.48 3.41 7.60
CA LEU A 179 15.13 1.99 7.64
C LEU A 179 16.35 1.08 7.83
N GLU A 180 17.52 1.50 7.35
CA GLU A 180 18.79 0.77 7.51
C GLU A 180 19.31 0.75 8.95
N THR A 181 18.79 1.63 9.82
CA THR A 181 19.08 1.56 11.25
C THR A 181 18.44 0.36 11.95
N ILE A 182 17.44 -0.28 11.32
CA ILE A 182 16.82 -1.50 11.85
C ILE A 182 17.79 -2.67 11.73
N LYS A 183 18.24 -3.19 12.87
CA LYS A 183 19.03 -4.42 12.97
C LYS A 183 18.13 -5.63 12.70
N LEU A 184 18.10 -6.10 11.45
CA LEU A 184 17.16 -7.12 10.96
C LEU A 184 17.23 -8.44 11.75
N GLU A 185 18.39 -8.77 12.31
CA GLU A 185 18.64 -9.96 13.12
C GLU A 185 18.13 -9.84 14.57
N LYS A 186 17.84 -8.62 15.04
CA LYS A 186 17.37 -8.35 16.41
C LYS A 186 15.87 -8.12 16.51
N VAL A 187 15.18 -7.93 15.39
CA VAL A 187 13.73 -7.76 15.34
C VAL A 187 13.05 -9.09 15.03
N MET A 188 11.75 -9.18 15.32
CA MET A 188 10.98 -10.36 14.96
C MET A 188 11.02 -10.59 13.43
N PRO A 189 11.06 -11.85 12.95
CA PRO A 189 11.16 -12.15 11.52
C PRO A 189 10.14 -11.42 10.60
N PRO A 190 8.83 -11.31 10.95
CA PRO A 190 7.89 -10.55 10.13
C PRO A 190 8.21 -9.06 10.03
N VAL A 191 8.79 -8.48 11.09
CA VAL A 191 9.20 -7.07 11.14
C VAL A 191 10.44 -6.86 10.26
N ALA A 192 11.37 -7.82 10.26
CA ALA A 192 12.53 -7.80 9.36
C ALA A 192 12.09 -7.89 7.89
N ASP A 193 11.09 -8.71 7.58
CA ASP A 193 10.56 -8.87 6.22
C ASP A 193 9.83 -7.60 5.74
N GLU A 194 9.09 -6.94 6.62
CA GLU A 194 8.51 -5.62 6.33
C GLU A 194 9.59 -4.56 6.07
N ALA A 195 10.65 -4.53 6.88
CA ALA A 195 11.78 -3.62 6.67
C ALA A 195 12.47 -3.87 5.32
N ARG A 196 12.70 -5.13 4.95
CA ARG A 196 13.25 -5.51 3.64
C ARG A 196 12.34 -5.03 2.51
N ALA A 197 11.03 -5.27 2.62
CA ALA A 197 10.07 -4.87 1.60
C ALA A 197 10.02 -3.34 1.42
N GLN A 198 9.99 -2.56 2.51
CA GLN A 198 9.99 -1.10 2.42
C GLN A 198 11.30 -0.56 1.85
N ARG A 199 12.46 -1.09 2.26
CA ARG A 199 13.75 -0.74 1.67
C ARG A 199 13.80 -1.07 0.17
N ALA A 200 13.31 -2.25 -0.22
CA ALA A 200 13.22 -2.67 -1.61
C ALA A 200 12.32 -1.73 -2.43
N MET A 201 11.17 -1.32 -1.88
CA MET A 201 10.28 -0.35 -2.52
C MET A 201 11.01 0.96 -2.83
N ILE A 202 11.84 1.47 -1.92
CA ILE A 202 12.64 2.68 -2.17
C ILE A 202 13.66 2.45 -3.29
N HIS A 203 14.39 1.33 -3.27
CA HIS A 203 15.30 0.98 -4.37
C HIS A 203 14.57 0.90 -5.73
N LEU A 204 13.34 0.36 -5.76
CA LEU A 204 12.52 0.32 -6.97
C LEU A 204 12.12 1.70 -7.48
N ILE A 205 11.90 2.69 -6.60
CA ILE A 205 11.64 4.09 -6.99
C ILE A 205 12.84 4.67 -7.76
N PHE A 206 14.05 4.35 -7.33
CA PHE A 206 15.29 4.79 -7.99
C PHE A 206 15.69 3.93 -9.21
N GLY A 207 15.03 2.78 -9.40
CA GLY A 207 15.36 1.83 -10.46
C GLY A 207 16.58 0.96 -10.14
N GLU A 208 16.89 0.79 -8.86
CA GLU A 208 17.96 -0.07 -8.34
C GLU A 208 17.44 -1.50 -8.15
N THR A 209 17.18 -2.17 -9.27
CA THR A 209 16.44 -3.45 -9.30
C THR A 209 17.17 -4.59 -8.60
N GLU A 210 18.50 -4.66 -8.72
CA GLU A 210 19.30 -5.70 -8.07
C GLU A 210 19.34 -5.54 -6.55
N ALA A 211 19.49 -4.31 -6.05
CA ALA A 211 19.44 -4.03 -4.61
C ALA A 211 18.05 -4.36 -4.02
N ALA A 212 16.98 -4.02 -4.75
CA ALA A 212 15.63 -4.41 -4.36
C ALA A 212 15.47 -5.93 -4.34
N LYS A 213 15.98 -6.64 -5.36
CA LYS A 213 15.94 -8.11 -5.46
C LYS A 213 16.65 -8.78 -4.28
N GLU A 214 17.86 -8.35 -3.94
CA GLU A 214 18.62 -8.95 -2.83
C GLU A 214 17.86 -8.90 -1.50
N LEU A 215 17.14 -7.80 -1.26
CA LEU A 215 16.30 -7.64 -0.08
C LEU A 215 15.08 -8.56 -0.10
N VAL A 216 14.37 -8.63 -1.23
CA VAL A 216 13.13 -9.42 -1.32
C VAL A 216 13.36 -10.92 -1.42
N ASP A 217 14.53 -11.37 -1.87
CA ASP A 217 14.88 -12.80 -1.94
C ASP A 217 14.95 -13.45 -0.54
N ARG A 218 15.07 -12.65 0.53
CA ARG A 218 15.07 -13.11 1.93
C ARG A 218 13.72 -12.98 2.63
N VAL A 219 12.70 -12.47 1.94
CA VAL A 219 11.34 -12.27 2.50
C VAL A 219 10.58 -13.59 2.49
N ASP A 220 9.95 -13.91 3.61
CA ASP A 220 9.08 -15.08 3.76
C ASP A 220 7.63 -14.65 3.95
N LEU A 221 6.86 -14.71 2.86
CA LEU A 221 5.45 -14.34 2.84
C LEU A 221 4.59 -15.18 3.80
N GLY A 222 5.02 -16.40 4.16
CA GLY A 222 4.30 -17.29 5.07
C GLY A 222 4.24 -16.78 6.50
N ARG A 223 5.15 -15.87 6.88
CA ARG A 223 5.20 -15.27 8.23
C ARG A 223 4.15 -14.18 8.45
N HIS A 224 3.55 -13.67 7.37
CA HIS A 224 2.57 -12.59 7.42
C HIS A 224 1.15 -13.18 7.45
N LYS A 225 0.48 -13.03 8.60
CA LYS A 225 -0.88 -13.54 8.83
C LYS A 225 -1.95 -12.62 8.25
N ASP A 226 -1.71 -11.31 8.30
CA ASP A 226 -2.63 -10.33 7.72
C ASP A 226 -2.59 -10.42 6.18
N ALA A 227 -3.76 -10.65 5.57
CA ALA A 227 -3.85 -10.90 4.13
C ALA A 227 -3.45 -9.66 3.31
N LYS A 228 -3.88 -8.46 3.74
CA LYS A 228 -3.58 -7.19 3.06
C LYS A 228 -2.09 -6.87 3.13
N GLY A 229 -1.47 -6.96 4.31
CA GLY A 229 -0.05 -6.77 4.51
C GLY A 229 0.79 -7.77 3.71
N ARG A 230 0.41 -9.05 3.72
CA ARG A 230 1.07 -10.08 2.91
C ARG A 230 0.96 -9.79 1.41
N ALA A 231 -0.20 -9.38 0.92
CA ALA A 231 -0.42 -9.02 -0.48
C ALA A 231 0.38 -7.78 -0.89
N LEU A 232 0.51 -6.78 -0.02
CA LEU A 232 1.35 -5.61 -0.26
C LEU A 232 2.83 -5.99 -0.40
N ILE A 233 3.34 -6.83 0.51
CA ILE A 233 4.73 -7.32 0.44
C ILE A 233 4.91 -8.16 -0.84
N ALA A 234 3.97 -9.05 -1.16
CA ALA A 234 4.00 -9.83 -2.39
C ALA A 234 4.01 -8.96 -3.66
N ALA A 235 3.29 -7.82 -3.65
CA ALA A 235 3.34 -6.84 -4.73
C ALA A 235 4.76 -6.28 -4.92
N ILE A 236 5.44 -5.92 -3.83
CA ILE A 236 6.81 -5.38 -3.86
C ILE A 236 7.81 -6.46 -4.33
N VAL A 237 7.72 -7.67 -3.75
CA VAL A 237 8.52 -8.84 -4.14
C VAL A 237 8.36 -9.14 -5.63
N GLY A 238 7.12 -9.19 -6.11
CA GLY A 238 6.81 -9.42 -7.53
C GLY A 238 7.33 -8.32 -8.46
N GLU A 239 7.22 -7.04 -8.08
CA GLU A 239 7.80 -5.94 -8.88
C GLU A 239 9.32 -6.05 -8.95
N ALA A 240 9.99 -6.33 -7.83
CA ALA A 240 11.45 -6.50 -7.78
C ALA A 240 11.92 -7.68 -8.63
N TRP A 241 11.31 -8.85 -8.50
CA TRP A 241 11.61 -10.02 -9.34
C TRP A 241 11.36 -9.72 -10.82
N ALA A 242 10.24 -9.10 -11.17
CA ALA A 242 9.94 -8.77 -12.56
C ALA A 242 11.01 -7.88 -13.19
N ARG A 243 11.41 -6.81 -12.49
CA ARG A 243 12.37 -5.82 -13.00
C ARG A 243 13.83 -6.31 -12.94
N ALA A 244 14.12 -7.39 -12.21
CA ALA A 244 15.43 -8.04 -12.11
C ALA A 244 15.52 -9.37 -12.88
N GLY A 245 14.67 -9.58 -13.89
CA GLY A 245 14.75 -10.71 -14.82
C GLY A 245 14.07 -12.01 -14.37
N GLN A 246 13.41 -12.04 -13.21
CA GLN A 246 12.63 -13.17 -12.70
C GLN A 246 11.11 -13.00 -12.94
N ALA A 247 10.74 -12.49 -14.11
CA ALA A 247 9.35 -12.10 -14.39
C ALA A 247 8.34 -13.25 -14.37
N LYS A 248 8.73 -14.48 -14.76
CA LYS A 248 7.85 -15.65 -14.67
C LYS A 248 7.46 -15.96 -13.21
N LYS A 249 8.46 -16.01 -12.33
CA LYS A 249 8.28 -16.17 -10.88
C LYS A 249 7.40 -15.06 -10.29
N ALA A 250 7.57 -13.83 -10.76
CA ALA A 250 6.72 -12.71 -10.36
C ALA A 250 5.26 -12.90 -10.81
N VAL A 251 5.00 -13.35 -12.04
CA VAL A 251 3.64 -13.64 -12.52
C VAL A 251 3.00 -14.74 -11.66
N GLU A 252 3.71 -15.85 -11.43
CA GLU A 252 3.23 -16.96 -10.60
C GLU A 252 2.81 -16.50 -9.20
N LEU A 253 3.65 -15.68 -8.54
CA LEU A 253 3.32 -15.11 -7.24
C LEU A 253 2.11 -14.15 -7.30
N LEU A 254 2.11 -13.22 -8.27
CA LEU A 254 1.12 -12.15 -8.30
C LEU A 254 -0.26 -12.64 -8.75
N GLU A 255 -0.34 -13.72 -9.53
CA GLU A 255 -1.61 -14.32 -9.99
C GLU A 255 -2.32 -15.11 -8.89
N THR A 256 -1.66 -15.46 -7.78
CA THR A 256 -2.33 -16.12 -6.64
C THR A 256 -3.21 -15.16 -5.82
N LEU A 257 -3.10 -13.85 -6.07
CA LEU A 257 -3.85 -12.81 -5.36
C LEU A 257 -5.02 -12.32 -6.23
N ASP A 258 -6.27 -12.41 -5.76
CA ASP A 258 -7.38 -11.80 -6.50
C ASP A 258 -7.41 -10.28 -6.31
N VAL A 259 -7.01 -9.51 -7.32
CA VAL A 259 -7.01 -8.04 -7.29
C VAL A 259 -8.41 -7.41 -7.17
N ASN A 260 -9.47 -8.19 -7.29
CA ASN A 260 -10.83 -7.74 -7.08
C ASN A 260 -11.38 -8.08 -5.69
N ASP A 261 -10.62 -8.81 -4.86
CA ASP A 261 -10.94 -9.03 -3.45
C ASP A 261 -11.01 -7.67 -2.74
N GLU A 262 -12.10 -7.45 -2.00
CA GLU A 262 -12.35 -6.22 -1.25
C GLU A 262 -11.27 -5.95 -0.20
N THR A 263 -10.66 -7.01 0.36
CA THR A 263 -9.51 -6.94 1.27
C THR A 263 -8.34 -6.15 0.68
N PHE A 264 -8.21 -6.15 -0.65
CA PHE A 264 -7.11 -5.50 -1.36
C PHE A 264 -7.50 -4.19 -2.04
N ALA A 265 -8.72 -3.67 -1.82
CA ALA A 265 -9.22 -2.48 -2.51
C ALA A 265 -8.24 -1.30 -2.47
N ASP A 266 -7.65 -1.02 -1.29
CA ASP A 266 -6.71 0.09 -1.11
C ASP A 266 -5.33 -0.14 -1.75
N ILE A 267 -4.92 -1.40 -1.90
CA ILE A 267 -3.61 -1.77 -2.47
C ILE A 267 -3.72 -2.25 -3.92
N LYS A 268 -4.94 -2.27 -4.48
CA LYS A 268 -5.22 -2.69 -5.86
C LYS A 268 -4.38 -1.95 -6.90
N PRO A 269 -4.17 -0.61 -6.81
CA PRO A 269 -3.27 0.07 -7.74
C PRO A 269 -1.83 -0.47 -7.69
N GLN A 270 -1.32 -0.78 -6.49
CA GLN A 270 0.03 -1.33 -6.32
C GLN A 270 0.12 -2.77 -6.86
N LEU A 271 -0.88 -3.62 -6.61
CA LEU A 271 -0.92 -4.98 -7.16
C LEU A 271 -0.96 -4.98 -8.70
N LEU A 272 -1.81 -4.13 -9.29
CA LEU A 272 -1.88 -3.97 -10.73
C LEU A 272 -0.59 -3.39 -11.31
N ARG A 273 0.06 -2.47 -10.60
CA ARG A 273 1.37 -1.96 -10.99
C ARG A 273 2.42 -3.07 -11.07
N SER A 274 2.55 -3.88 -10.03
CA SER A 274 3.48 -5.01 -10.01
C SER A 274 3.20 -6.01 -11.13
N ARG A 275 1.91 -6.32 -11.38
CA ARG A 275 1.48 -7.18 -12.49
C ARG A 275 1.83 -6.60 -13.86
N ALA A 276 1.67 -5.29 -14.06
CA ALA A 276 2.02 -4.64 -15.32
C ALA A 276 3.52 -4.80 -15.65
N PHE A 277 4.40 -4.64 -14.65
CA PHE A 277 5.83 -4.94 -14.81
C PHE A 277 6.07 -6.42 -15.12
N ALA A 278 5.46 -7.33 -14.37
CA ALA A 278 5.62 -8.77 -14.58
C ALA A 278 5.18 -9.20 -16.00
N TYR A 279 4.00 -8.78 -16.45
CA TYR A 279 3.49 -9.09 -17.79
C TYR A 279 4.32 -8.46 -18.91
N ALA A 280 4.84 -7.24 -18.70
CA ALA A 280 5.71 -6.61 -19.69
C ALA A 280 6.99 -7.43 -19.90
N TRP A 281 7.64 -7.85 -18.82
CA TRP A 281 8.90 -8.61 -18.86
C TRP A 281 8.71 -10.09 -19.25
N THR A 282 7.49 -10.64 -19.15
CA THR A 282 7.13 -11.94 -19.75
C THR A 282 6.60 -11.84 -21.18
N ASN A 283 6.55 -10.64 -21.77
CA ASN A 283 5.98 -10.37 -23.09
C ASN A 283 4.47 -10.70 -23.23
N ASP A 284 3.72 -10.80 -22.13
CA ASP A 284 2.26 -10.93 -22.17
C ASP A 284 1.60 -9.56 -22.38
N THR A 285 1.71 -9.07 -23.63
CA THR A 285 1.21 -7.75 -24.00
C THR A 285 -0.30 -7.61 -23.82
N LYS A 286 -1.08 -8.70 -23.95
CA LYS A 286 -2.53 -8.69 -23.77
C LYS A 286 -2.91 -8.43 -22.31
N LYS A 287 -2.30 -9.17 -21.37
CA LYS A 287 -2.53 -8.95 -19.93
C LYS A 287 -1.98 -7.59 -19.50
N MET A 288 -0.77 -7.21 -19.94
CA MET A 288 -0.19 -5.89 -19.68
C MET A 288 -1.13 -4.75 -20.07
N LYS A 289 -1.63 -4.73 -21.33
CA LYS A 289 -2.56 -3.69 -21.80
C LYS A 289 -3.88 -3.67 -21.04
N THR A 290 -4.38 -4.84 -20.63
CA THR A 290 -5.59 -4.95 -19.83
C THR A 290 -5.38 -4.35 -18.44
N THR A 291 -4.26 -4.68 -17.78
CA THR A 291 -3.86 -4.11 -16.49
C THR A 291 -3.69 -2.59 -16.56
N LEU A 292 -3.05 -2.06 -17.61
CA LEU A 292 -2.92 -0.61 -17.82
C LEU A 292 -4.28 0.08 -18.01
N ARG A 293 -5.20 -0.52 -18.77
CA ARG A 293 -6.57 -0.01 -18.92
C ARG A 293 -7.30 0.03 -17.58
N THR A 294 -7.18 -1.01 -16.77
CA THR A 294 -7.75 -1.04 -15.41
C THR A 294 -7.16 0.06 -14.53
N LEU A 295 -5.83 0.23 -14.53
CA LEU A 295 -5.16 1.31 -13.79
C LEU A 295 -5.66 2.69 -14.23
N SER A 296 -5.69 2.94 -15.55
CA SER A 296 -6.18 4.19 -16.12
C SER A 296 -7.64 4.46 -15.77
N GLY A 297 -8.48 3.42 -15.72
CA GLY A 297 -9.89 3.53 -15.35
C GLY A 297 -10.11 3.88 -13.87
N MET A 298 -9.18 3.52 -12.98
CA MET A 298 -9.22 3.96 -11.58
C MET A 298 -8.69 5.39 -11.43
N ASN A 299 -7.51 5.65 -11.99
CA ASN A 299 -6.90 6.97 -12.02
C ASN A 299 -5.78 7.00 -13.07
N VAL A 300 -5.89 7.91 -14.05
CA VAL A 300 -4.88 8.10 -15.11
C VAL A 300 -3.47 8.38 -14.54
N GLN A 301 -3.36 9.02 -13.37
CA GLN A 301 -2.07 9.31 -12.74
C GLN A 301 -1.32 8.04 -12.33
N TYR A 302 -1.99 6.91 -12.13
CA TYR A 302 -1.30 5.66 -11.86
C TYR A 302 -0.42 5.20 -13.04
N LEU A 303 -0.73 5.64 -14.27
CA LEU A 303 0.12 5.38 -15.44
C LEU A 303 1.49 6.11 -15.36
N ALA A 304 1.59 7.20 -14.61
CA ALA A 304 2.83 7.96 -14.46
C ALA A 304 3.97 7.13 -13.86
N SER A 305 3.63 6.06 -13.11
CA SER A 305 4.60 5.12 -12.54
C SER A 305 5.40 4.32 -13.59
N PHE A 306 4.95 4.30 -14.84
CA PHE A 306 5.62 3.61 -15.96
C PHE A 306 6.25 4.56 -16.97
N ILE A 307 6.06 5.88 -16.81
CA ILE A 307 6.55 6.88 -17.76
C ILE A 307 7.86 7.44 -17.22
N THR A 308 8.93 7.36 -17.99
CA THR A 308 10.24 7.81 -17.50
C THR A 308 10.36 9.33 -17.53
N LYS A 309 11.29 9.87 -16.73
CA LYS A 309 11.64 11.30 -16.72
C LYS A 309 11.99 11.86 -18.09
N LYS A 310 12.41 11.01 -19.04
CA LYS A 310 12.69 11.41 -20.43
C LYS A 310 11.44 11.88 -21.18
N LYS A 311 10.29 11.25 -20.91
CA LYS A 311 9.01 11.54 -21.58
C LYS A 311 8.08 12.42 -20.74
N ASN A 312 8.21 12.38 -19.43
CA ASN A 312 7.43 13.19 -18.50
C ASN A 312 8.32 13.63 -17.32
N PRO A 313 8.55 14.93 -17.08
CA PRO A 313 9.38 15.40 -15.96
C PRO A 313 8.95 14.88 -14.58
N ALA A 314 7.67 14.58 -14.39
CA ALA A 314 7.12 13.99 -13.16
C ALA A 314 7.24 12.44 -13.11
N GLY A 315 7.86 11.83 -14.13
CA GLY A 315 7.99 10.40 -14.29
C GLY A 315 9.06 9.75 -13.40
N VAL A 316 9.25 8.45 -13.62
CA VAL A 316 10.16 7.60 -12.85
C VAL A 316 11.56 7.52 -13.47
N SER A 317 12.51 6.95 -12.72
CA SER A 317 13.83 6.59 -13.24
C SER A 317 13.68 5.69 -14.48
N PRO A 318 14.47 5.90 -15.56
CA PRO A 318 14.41 5.03 -16.73
C PRO A 318 14.92 3.62 -16.46
N LYS A 319 15.69 3.41 -15.38
CA LYS A 319 16.24 2.09 -15.05
C LYS A 319 15.13 1.14 -14.57
N GLY A 320 15.07 -0.03 -15.19
CA GLY A 320 14.11 -1.08 -14.86
C GLY A 320 12.68 -0.84 -15.35
N VAL A 321 12.43 0.16 -16.21
CA VAL A 321 11.14 0.33 -16.89
C VAL A 321 11.20 -0.35 -18.26
N HIS A 322 10.25 -1.26 -18.52
CA HIS A 322 10.20 -1.98 -19.79
C HIS A 322 9.79 -1.05 -20.94
N PRO A 323 10.49 -1.01 -22.09
CA PRO A 323 10.20 -0.06 -23.17
C PRO A 323 8.77 -0.14 -23.74
N LEU A 324 8.22 -1.36 -23.89
CA LEU A 324 6.84 -1.54 -24.37
C LEU A 324 5.81 -1.06 -23.33
N LEU A 325 6.11 -1.23 -22.04
CA LEU A 325 5.25 -0.79 -20.95
C LEU A 325 5.19 0.74 -20.90
N GLU A 326 6.35 1.40 -20.99
CA GLU A 326 6.43 2.85 -21.06
C GLU A 326 5.67 3.41 -22.26
N LYS A 327 5.87 2.82 -23.46
CA LYS A 327 5.21 3.28 -24.69
C LYS A 327 3.70 3.24 -24.54
N GLU A 328 3.14 2.11 -24.14
CA GLU A 328 1.69 1.93 -24.01
C GLU A 328 1.12 2.85 -22.91
N ALA A 329 1.76 2.91 -21.74
CA ALA A 329 1.33 3.78 -20.64
C ALA A 329 1.36 5.26 -21.04
N TYR A 330 2.40 5.70 -21.76
CA TYR A 330 2.51 7.07 -22.26
C TYR A 330 1.43 7.40 -23.29
N GLU A 331 1.16 6.51 -24.24
CA GLU A 331 0.09 6.71 -25.22
C GLU A 331 -1.30 6.83 -24.56
N MET A 332 -1.59 5.96 -23.58
CA MET A 332 -2.83 6.05 -22.79
C MET A 332 -2.90 7.36 -21.99
N PHE A 333 -1.79 7.76 -21.37
CA PHE A 333 -1.71 9.01 -20.62
C PHE A 333 -1.93 10.24 -21.51
N MET A 334 -1.35 10.28 -22.72
CA MET A 334 -1.56 11.39 -23.67
C MET A 334 -3.00 11.47 -24.18
N LYS A 335 -3.64 10.32 -24.43
CA LYS A 335 -5.05 10.24 -24.88
C LYS A 335 -6.05 10.72 -23.82
N SER A 336 -5.67 10.67 -22.54
CA SER A 336 -6.54 11.12 -21.44
C SER A 336 -6.76 12.64 -21.38
N GLY A 337 -5.95 13.43 -22.07
CA GLY A 337 -5.99 14.89 -21.98
C GLY A 337 -5.35 15.48 -20.71
N MET A 338 -4.90 14.66 -19.77
CA MET A 338 -4.20 15.10 -18.55
C MET A 338 -2.77 15.56 -18.80
N ALA A 339 -2.18 15.18 -19.93
CA ALA A 339 -0.85 15.64 -20.30
C ALA A 339 -0.87 17.12 -20.70
N GLN A 340 -0.07 17.95 -20.03
CA GLN A 340 0.17 19.32 -20.48
C GLN A 340 0.82 19.25 -21.87
N ARG A 341 0.07 19.63 -22.92
CA ARG A 341 0.65 19.78 -24.26
C ARG A 341 1.70 20.86 -24.19
N LYS A 342 2.94 20.53 -24.58
CA LYS A 342 4.00 21.52 -24.71
C LYS A 342 3.56 22.49 -25.81
N VAL A 343 3.15 23.70 -25.44
CA VAL A 343 2.86 24.75 -26.41
C VAL A 343 4.20 25.23 -26.94
N GLU A 344 4.61 24.71 -28.09
CA GLU A 344 5.77 25.24 -28.79
C GLU A 344 5.39 26.61 -29.35
N TYR A 345 5.86 27.68 -28.70
CA TYR A 345 5.86 29.00 -29.30
C TYR A 345 6.81 28.98 -30.48
N ARG A 346 6.26 28.82 -31.68
CA ARG A 346 6.99 29.03 -32.93
C ARG A 346 7.36 30.51 -32.97
N ARG A 347 8.62 30.85 -32.67
CA ARG A 347 9.15 32.20 -32.91
C ARG A 347 9.11 32.42 -34.42
N GLY A 348 8.24 33.33 -34.84
CA GLY A 348 8.20 33.86 -36.20
C GLY A 348 9.31 34.86 -36.45
#